data_AF-J9VUV0-F1
#
_entry.id   AF-J9VUV0-F1
#
_cell.length_a   1.000
_cell.length_b   1.000
_cell.length_c   1.000
_cell.angle_alpha   90.00
_cell.angle_beta   90.00
_cell.angle_gamma   90.00
#
_symmetry.space_group_name_H-M   'P 1'
#
loop_
_entity.id
_entity.type
_entity.pdbx_description
1 polymer ?
#
loop_
_entity_poly.entity_id
_entity_poly.type
_entity_poly.pdbx_seq_one_letter_code
_entity_poly.pdbx_strand_id
1 'polypeptide(L)'
;MAQITSSQNPPPGSAKSTLEQRRARREQFRNFYGLKNDATAKTEGVNDSKLVGIDSPTFKPVAYYEDLIATSTLNGLMTTTASLSSDIGTLQGARHSLVYNHHHQLFAAGDTISQLNVRTPQLLSVVTNLQQSFSSISQLVDSINIPRIEEQVVADPEEVTTISRRKAQRQLEKLRLMVRANESSDKMNEFYKINYEALHHLATEDDLAKKHLEDCEAIIQPMSRIVPT
;
A
#
# COMPACT_ATOMS: atom_id res chain seq x y z
N MET A 1 12.28 23.67 -39.66
CA MET A 1 12.85 23.28 -38.35
C MET A 1 11.80 23.50 -37.29
N ALA A 2 11.06 22.45 -36.90
CA ALA A 2 10.04 22.52 -35.87
C ALA A 2 10.61 21.95 -34.56
N GLN A 3 10.60 22.75 -33.50
CA GLN A 3 11.04 22.33 -32.17
C GLN A 3 9.88 21.63 -31.46
N ILE A 4 10.14 20.39 -31.03
CA ILE A 4 9.25 19.52 -30.26
C ILE A 4 9.46 19.88 -28.78
N THR A 5 8.47 20.49 -28.13
CA THR A 5 8.53 20.72 -26.68
C THR A 5 8.05 19.49 -25.92
N SER A 6 9.04 18.74 -25.45
CA SER A 6 9.07 17.74 -24.38
C SER A 6 7.85 17.70 -23.44
N SER A 7 7.18 16.54 -23.42
CA SER A 7 6.28 16.11 -22.36
C SER A 7 7.07 15.66 -21.13
N GLN A 8 7.02 16.42 -20.04
CA GLN A 8 7.53 15.99 -18.73
C GLN A 8 6.39 15.51 -17.83
N ASN A 9 6.43 14.23 -17.48
CA ASN A 9 5.64 13.63 -16.39
C ASN A 9 6.03 14.27 -15.04
N PRO A 10 5.08 14.55 -14.13
CA PRO A 10 5.41 15.06 -12.81
C PRO A 10 5.89 13.92 -11.89
N PRO A 11 6.95 14.12 -11.10
CA PRO A 11 7.42 13.15 -10.11
C PRO A 11 6.52 13.10 -8.86
N PRO A 12 6.40 11.94 -8.20
CA PRO A 12 5.65 11.82 -6.95
C PRO A 12 6.49 12.34 -5.78
N GLY A 13 5.96 13.30 -5.02
CA GLY A 13 6.53 13.76 -3.75
C GLY A 13 7.01 15.22 -3.75
N SER A 14 6.08 16.20 -3.78
CA SER A 14 6.42 17.62 -3.65
C SER A 14 6.23 18.14 -2.21
N ALA A 15 6.86 17.50 -1.23
CA ALA A 15 6.95 18.04 0.13
C ALA A 15 8.13 19.03 0.24
N LYS A 16 8.10 20.12 -0.54
CA LYS A 16 8.91 21.36 -0.42
C LYS A 16 8.63 22.34 -1.57
N SER A 17 7.36 22.59 -1.92
CA SER A 17 7.07 23.71 -2.84
C SER A 17 7.35 25.03 -2.11
N THR A 18 8.22 25.86 -2.69
CA THR A 18 8.57 27.19 -2.19
C THR A 18 7.29 28.00 -1.92
N LEU A 19 7.32 28.88 -0.93
CA LEU A 19 6.14 29.67 -0.52
C LEU A 19 5.53 30.44 -1.72
N GLU A 20 6.38 30.89 -2.64
CA GLU A 20 5.99 31.56 -3.89
C GLU A 20 5.28 30.62 -4.87
N GLN A 21 5.73 29.38 -5.03
CA GLN A 21 5.04 28.39 -5.88
C GLN A 21 3.65 28.04 -5.32
N ARG A 22 3.49 28.03 -3.99
CA ARG A 22 2.16 27.87 -3.37
C ARG A 22 1.25 29.07 -3.62
N ARG A 23 1.79 30.30 -3.56
CA ARG A 23 1.03 31.52 -3.89
C ARG A 23 0.61 31.53 -5.36
N ALA A 24 1.53 31.29 -6.28
CA ALA A 24 1.25 31.23 -7.71
C ALA A 24 0.19 30.17 -8.04
N ARG A 25 0.30 28.97 -7.48
CA ARG A 25 -0.68 27.89 -7.67
C ARG A 25 -2.05 28.25 -7.10
N ARG A 26 -2.10 28.90 -5.94
CA ARG A 26 -3.35 29.37 -5.33
C ARG A 26 -4.00 30.47 -6.18
N GLU A 27 -3.21 31.38 -6.75
CA GLU A 27 -3.70 32.41 -7.66
C GLU A 27 -4.25 31.81 -8.96
N GLN A 28 -3.58 30.82 -9.54
CA GLN A 28 -4.09 30.07 -10.69
C GLN A 28 -5.44 29.42 -10.40
N PHE A 29 -5.60 28.76 -9.26
CA PHE A 29 -6.88 28.18 -8.87
C PHE A 29 -7.96 29.24 -8.62
N ARG A 30 -7.61 30.39 -8.02
CA ARG A 30 -8.57 31.49 -7.85
C ARG A 30 -9.05 32.06 -9.18
N ASN A 31 -8.17 32.16 -10.17
CA ASN A 31 -8.53 32.59 -11.52
C ASN A 31 -9.41 31.54 -12.22
N PHE A 32 -9.08 30.25 -12.07
CA PHE A 32 -9.83 29.14 -12.67
C PHE A 32 -11.27 29.04 -12.14
N TYR A 33 -11.45 29.26 -10.83
CA TYR A 33 -12.76 29.21 -10.18
C TYR A 33 -13.47 30.58 -10.09
N GLY A 34 -12.91 31.64 -10.67
CA GLY A 34 -13.51 32.97 -10.66
C GLY A 34 -13.56 33.68 -9.29
N LEU A 35 -12.88 33.14 -8.27
CA LEU A 35 -12.85 33.65 -6.89
C LEU A 35 -12.12 35.01 -6.71
N LYS A 36 -11.63 35.61 -7.79
CA LYS A 36 -11.01 36.94 -7.78
C LYS A 36 -12.05 38.07 -7.93
N ASN A 37 -13.23 37.77 -8.47
CA ASN A 37 -14.23 38.79 -8.79
C ASN A 37 -15.02 39.28 -7.56
N ASP A 38 -15.13 38.48 -6.49
CA ASP A 38 -15.86 38.87 -5.27
C ASP A 38 -15.13 39.92 -4.41
N ALA A 39 -13.80 40.00 -4.51
CA ALA A 39 -13.01 40.93 -3.68
C ALA A 39 -12.84 42.31 -4.31
N THR A 40 -12.97 42.44 -5.64
CA THR A 40 -12.80 43.70 -6.38
C THR A 40 -14.12 44.36 -6.75
N ALA A 41 -15.26 43.69 -6.58
CA ALA A 41 -16.59 44.22 -6.91
C ALA A 41 -17.11 45.35 -5.99
N LYS A 42 -16.32 45.86 -5.04
CA LYS A 42 -16.74 46.95 -4.13
C LYS A 42 -16.12 48.32 -4.42
N THR A 43 -15.30 48.48 -5.46
CA THR A 43 -14.65 49.76 -5.76
C THR A 43 -14.51 50.03 -7.26
N GLU A 44 -15.57 49.86 -8.04
CA GLU A 44 -15.66 50.53 -9.34
C GLU A 44 -17.01 51.21 -9.46
N GLY A 45 -16.96 52.53 -9.51
CA GLY A 45 -18.11 53.42 -9.56
C GLY A 45 -18.97 53.13 -10.78
N VAL A 46 -20.26 53.02 -10.51
CA VAL A 46 -21.37 53.02 -11.45
C VAL A 46 -21.30 54.29 -12.31
N ASN A 47 -20.66 54.20 -13.48
CA ASN A 47 -20.86 55.13 -14.59
C ASN A 47 -21.96 54.55 -15.50
N ASP A 48 -23.19 54.77 -15.07
CA ASP A 48 -24.45 54.28 -15.65
C ASP A 48 -24.87 55.07 -16.90
N SER A 49 -24.03 55.14 -17.95
CA SER A 49 -24.39 55.87 -19.18
C SER A 49 -23.80 55.34 -20.48
N LYS A 50 -23.26 54.12 -20.51
CA LYS A 50 -22.98 53.45 -21.79
C LYS A 50 -23.86 52.21 -21.89
N LEU A 51 -24.85 52.30 -22.75
CA LEU A 51 -25.75 51.24 -23.17
C LEU A 51 -25.05 49.88 -23.16
N VAL A 52 -25.58 48.98 -22.30
CA VAL A 52 -25.46 47.52 -22.33
C VAL A 52 -24.24 47.00 -23.09
N GLY A 53 -23.12 46.81 -22.37
CA GLY A 53 -21.93 46.17 -22.94
C GLY A 53 -22.26 44.81 -23.57
N ILE A 54 -21.48 44.42 -24.59
CA ILE A 54 -21.65 43.18 -25.36
C ILE A 54 -21.71 41.94 -24.45
N ASP A 55 -21.03 41.99 -23.30
CA ASP A 55 -20.97 40.88 -22.33
C ASP A 55 -22.14 40.84 -21.33
N SER A 56 -23.10 41.78 -21.42
CA SER A 56 -24.25 41.81 -20.51
C SER A 56 -25.29 40.74 -20.87
N PRO A 57 -25.90 40.05 -19.89
CA PRO A 57 -26.95 39.07 -20.14
C PRO A 57 -28.23 39.67 -20.77
N THR A 58 -28.39 41.00 -20.71
CA THR A 58 -29.52 41.73 -21.32
C THR A 58 -29.14 42.39 -22.65
N PHE A 59 -28.05 41.97 -23.29
CA PHE A 59 -27.56 42.53 -24.54
C PHE A 59 -28.64 42.51 -25.64
N LYS A 60 -28.90 43.69 -26.23
CA LYS A 60 -29.81 43.89 -27.36
C LYS A 60 -28.98 44.24 -28.60
N PRO A 61 -28.73 43.28 -29.51
CA PRO A 61 -27.83 43.49 -30.65
C PRO A 61 -28.25 44.64 -31.55
N VAL A 62 -29.55 44.76 -31.83
CA VAL A 62 -30.09 45.78 -32.74
C VAL A 62 -29.89 47.18 -32.16
N ALA A 63 -30.24 47.39 -30.88
CA ALA A 63 -30.08 48.70 -30.25
C ALA A 63 -28.61 49.12 -30.12
N TYR A 64 -27.71 48.16 -29.85
CA TYR A 64 -26.27 48.40 -29.79
C TYR A 64 -25.69 48.77 -31.16
N TYR A 65 -26.14 48.10 -32.22
CA TYR A 65 -25.69 48.38 -33.58
C TYR A 65 -26.13 49.76 -34.07
N GLU A 66 -27.41 50.12 -33.85
CA GLU A 66 -27.94 51.43 -34.22
C GLU A 66 -27.22 52.56 -33.48
N ASP A 67 -26.98 52.40 -32.16
CA ASP A 67 -26.20 53.36 -31.37
C ASP A 67 -24.74 53.45 -31.84
N LEU A 68 -24.11 52.32 -32.17
CA LEU A 68 -22.73 52.28 -32.66
C LEU A 68 -22.58 53.03 -33.98
N ILE A 69 -23.51 52.86 -34.93
CA ILE A 69 -23.46 53.58 -36.21
C ILE A 69 -23.78 55.06 -36.04
N ALA A 70 -24.72 55.40 -35.14
CA ALA A 70 -25.10 56.79 -34.90
C ALA A 70 -23.99 57.60 -34.21
N THR A 71 -23.20 56.97 -33.34
CA THR A 71 -22.21 57.66 -32.49
C THR A 71 -20.76 57.52 -32.96
N SER A 72 -20.40 56.43 -33.65
CA SER A 72 -19.02 56.15 -34.03
C SER A 72 -18.63 56.70 -35.40
N THR A 73 -17.36 57.09 -35.54
CA THR A 73 -16.78 57.46 -36.83
C THR A 73 -16.42 56.19 -37.62
N LEU A 74 -16.27 56.31 -38.95
CA LEU A 74 -15.93 55.17 -39.81
C LEU A 74 -14.67 54.40 -39.35
N ASN A 75 -13.64 55.11 -38.88
CA ASN A 75 -12.43 54.48 -38.33
C ASN A 75 -12.73 53.72 -37.02
N GLY A 76 -13.59 54.28 -36.16
CA GLY A 76 -14.11 53.59 -34.98
C GLY A 76 -14.89 52.32 -35.35
N LEU A 77 -15.69 52.36 -36.41
CA LEU A 77 -16.44 51.19 -36.88
C LEU A 77 -15.52 50.11 -37.45
N MET A 78 -14.48 50.50 -38.19
CA MET A 78 -13.52 49.54 -38.77
C MET A 78 -12.69 48.85 -37.69
N THR A 79 -12.23 49.60 -36.69
CA THR A 79 -11.46 49.06 -35.56
C THR A 79 -12.30 48.14 -34.68
N THR A 80 -13.55 48.52 -34.38
CA THR A 80 -14.49 47.66 -33.64
C THR A 80 -14.82 46.38 -34.40
N THR A 81 -15.03 46.46 -35.72
CA THR A 81 -15.24 45.28 -36.58
C THR A 81 -14.02 44.34 -36.57
N ALA A 82 -12.81 44.89 -36.65
CA ALA A 82 -11.58 44.11 -36.59
C ALA A 82 -11.41 43.42 -35.23
N SER A 83 -11.69 44.12 -34.12
CA SER A 83 -11.69 43.54 -32.77
C SER A 83 -12.70 42.40 -32.66
N LEU A 84 -13.96 42.65 -33.05
CA LEU A 84 -15.02 41.65 -32.96
C LEU A 84 -14.72 40.41 -33.81
N SER A 85 -14.12 40.59 -34.99
CA SER A 85 -13.68 39.47 -35.84
C SER A 85 -12.61 38.61 -35.15
N SER A 86 -11.64 39.27 -34.48
CA SER A 86 -10.65 38.57 -33.66
C SER A 86 -11.31 37.85 -32.48
N ASP A 87 -12.24 38.50 -31.78
CA ASP A 87 -12.94 37.93 -30.63
C ASP A 87 -13.79 36.72 -31.03
N ILE A 88 -14.49 36.78 -32.16
CA ILE A 88 -15.22 35.65 -32.73
C ILE A 88 -14.26 34.48 -33.03
N GLY A 89 -13.10 34.77 -33.63
CA GLY A 89 -12.09 33.76 -33.92
C GLY A 89 -11.54 33.07 -32.66
N THR A 90 -11.21 33.86 -31.64
CA THR A 90 -10.72 33.33 -30.35
C THR A 90 -11.78 32.54 -29.61
N LEU A 91 -13.03 33.02 -29.57
CA LEU A 91 -14.15 32.32 -28.94
C LEU A 91 -14.47 31.01 -29.65
N GLN A 92 -14.43 31.01 -30.99
CA GLN A 92 -14.58 29.80 -31.79
C GLN A 92 -13.47 28.79 -31.51
N GLY A 93 -12.22 29.25 -31.40
CA GLY A 93 -11.08 28.43 -31.00
C GLY A 93 -11.22 27.86 -29.59
N ALA A 94 -11.65 28.69 -28.62
CA ALA A 94 -11.89 28.27 -27.24
C ALA A 94 -13.03 27.25 -27.15
N ARG A 95 -14.14 27.46 -27.86
CA ARG A 95 -15.25 26.50 -27.94
C ARG A 95 -14.80 25.18 -28.57
N HIS A 96 -14.03 25.23 -29.66
CA HIS A 96 -13.52 24.02 -30.30
C HIS A 96 -12.55 23.28 -29.38
N SER A 97 -11.64 23.99 -28.71
CA SER A 97 -10.77 23.42 -27.69
C SER A 97 -11.57 22.80 -26.56
N LEU A 98 -12.60 23.47 -26.04
CA LEU A 98 -13.46 22.91 -25.00
C LEU A 98 -14.14 21.62 -25.47
N VAL A 99 -14.84 21.67 -26.60
CA VAL A 99 -15.56 20.52 -27.15
C VAL A 99 -14.60 19.38 -27.41
N TYR A 100 -13.55 19.59 -28.21
CA TYR A 100 -12.68 18.50 -28.60
C TYR A 100 -11.75 18.06 -27.47
N ASN A 101 -11.07 18.98 -26.80
CA ASN A 101 -10.11 18.64 -25.75
C ASN A 101 -10.81 17.99 -24.55
N HIS A 102 -11.93 18.55 -24.09
CA HIS A 102 -12.61 17.96 -22.94
C HIS A 102 -13.48 16.77 -23.32
N HIS A 103 -14.15 16.70 -24.49
CA HIS A 103 -14.90 15.49 -24.83
C HIS A 103 -13.99 14.28 -24.98
N HIS A 104 -12.86 14.39 -25.67
CA HIS A 104 -12.00 13.22 -25.83
C HIS A 104 -11.40 12.77 -24.50
N GLN A 105 -11.09 13.72 -23.59
CA GLN A 105 -10.65 13.39 -22.23
C GLN A 105 -11.76 12.70 -21.43
N LEU A 106 -13.00 13.20 -21.48
CA LEU A 106 -14.15 12.57 -20.82
C LEU A 106 -14.41 11.17 -21.37
N PHE A 107 -14.32 11.01 -22.69
CA PHE A 107 -14.48 9.72 -23.34
C PHE A 107 -13.37 8.74 -22.94
N ALA A 108 -12.11 9.17 -22.96
CA ALA A 108 -10.97 8.36 -22.52
C ALA A 108 -11.04 8.00 -21.02
N ALA A 109 -11.51 8.92 -20.17
CA ALA A 109 -11.79 8.64 -18.77
C ALA A 109 -12.92 7.60 -18.63
N GLY A 110 -13.98 7.72 -19.43
CA GLY A 110 -15.07 6.75 -19.53
C GLY A 110 -14.57 5.35 -19.91
N ASP A 111 -13.71 5.26 -20.93
CA ASP A 111 -13.08 3.99 -21.34
C ASP A 111 -12.24 3.39 -20.21
N THR A 112 -11.48 4.22 -19.50
CA THR A 112 -10.67 3.78 -18.35
C THR A 112 -11.56 3.26 -17.21
N ILE A 113 -12.66 3.97 -16.89
CA ILE A 113 -13.63 3.54 -15.88
C ILE A 113 -14.31 2.24 -16.30
N SER A 114 -14.67 2.09 -17.57
CA SER A 114 -15.23 0.85 -18.11
C SER A 114 -14.25 -0.31 -17.95
N GLN A 115 -12.99 -0.13 -18.34
CA GLN A 115 -11.94 -1.12 -18.15
C GLN A 115 -11.70 -1.47 -16.68
N LEU A 116 -11.76 -0.47 -15.79
CA LEU A 116 -11.64 -0.68 -14.35
C LEU A 116 -12.83 -1.49 -13.84
N ASN A 117 -14.06 -1.16 -14.24
CA ASN A 117 -15.26 -1.89 -13.87
C ASN A 117 -15.23 -3.36 -14.33
N VAL A 118 -14.62 -3.66 -15.47
CA VAL A 118 -14.43 -5.04 -15.94
C VAL A 118 -13.37 -5.77 -15.09
N ARG A 119 -12.31 -5.09 -14.65
CA ARG A 119 -11.21 -5.70 -13.87
C ARG A 119 -11.50 -5.81 -12.37
N THR A 120 -12.27 -4.91 -11.79
CA THR A 120 -12.64 -4.91 -10.36
C THR A 120 -13.26 -6.23 -9.88
N PRO A 121 -14.24 -6.85 -10.55
CA PRO A 121 -14.79 -8.12 -10.10
C PRO A 121 -13.76 -9.26 -10.11
N GLN A 122 -12.81 -9.25 -11.06
CA GLN A 122 -11.70 -10.21 -11.06
C GLN A 122 -10.78 -9.99 -9.86
N LEU A 123 -10.44 -8.73 -9.55
CA LEU A 123 -9.64 -8.38 -8.38
C LEU A 123 -10.34 -8.76 -7.07
N LEU A 124 -11.64 -8.50 -6.94
CA LEU A 124 -12.43 -8.91 -5.78
C LEU A 124 -12.40 -10.44 -5.63
N SER A 125 -12.57 -11.20 -6.73
CA SER A 125 -12.46 -12.66 -6.69
C SER A 125 -11.09 -13.14 -6.20
N VAL A 126 -10.00 -12.51 -6.64
CA VAL A 126 -8.64 -12.87 -6.17
C VAL A 126 -8.48 -12.56 -4.69
N VAL A 127 -8.98 -11.42 -4.22
CA VAL A 127 -8.93 -11.04 -2.80
C VAL A 127 -9.75 -12.01 -1.94
N THR A 128 -10.94 -12.40 -2.38
CA THR A 128 -11.75 -13.42 -1.69
C THR A 128 -11.03 -14.76 -1.63
N ASN A 129 -10.37 -15.18 -2.71
CA ASN A 129 -9.58 -16.40 -2.72
C ASN A 129 -8.40 -16.34 -1.75
N LEU A 130 -7.67 -15.21 -1.73
CA LEU A 130 -6.59 -14.99 -0.76
C LEU A 130 -7.13 -15.02 0.68
N GLN A 131 -8.26 -14.39 0.96
CA GLN A 131 -8.89 -14.43 2.28
C GLN A 131 -9.24 -15.86 2.70
N GLN A 132 -9.78 -16.67 1.78
CA GLN A 132 -10.08 -18.07 2.04
C GLN A 132 -8.81 -18.90 2.26
N SER A 133 -7.75 -18.63 1.51
CA SER A 133 -6.44 -19.27 1.69
C SER A 133 -5.83 -18.91 3.05
N PHE A 134 -5.87 -17.64 3.46
CA PHE A 134 -5.40 -17.21 4.78
C PHE A 134 -6.24 -17.80 5.92
N SER A 135 -7.55 -17.91 5.76
CA SER A 135 -8.40 -18.59 6.74
C SER A 135 -8.03 -20.07 6.86
N SER A 136 -7.76 -20.74 5.74
CA SER A 136 -7.35 -22.15 5.72
C SER A 136 -5.98 -22.34 6.39
N ILE A 137 -5.03 -21.43 6.12
CA ILE A 137 -3.73 -21.43 6.77
C ILE A 137 -3.88 -21.18 8.27
N SER A 138 -4.73 -20.23 8.68
CA SER A 138 -4.96 -19.94 10.11
C SER A 138 -5.56 -21.15 10.83
N GLN A 139 -6.56 -21.81 10.24
CA GLN A 139 -7.11 -23.06 10.77
C GLN A 139 -6.06 -24.17 10.87
N LEU A 140 -5.18 -24.29 9.86
CA LEU A 140 -4.09 -25.25 9.89
C LEU A 140 -3.07 -24.90 10.99
N VAL A 141 -2.71 -23.62 11.13
CA VAL A 141 -1.82 -23.14 12.19
C VAL A 141 -2.41 -23.42 13.56
N ASP A 142 -3.70 -23.17 13.77
CA ASP A 142 -4.39 -23.50 15.01
C ASP A 142 -4.39 -25.02 15.28
N SER A 143 -4.53 -25.84 14.22
CA SER A 143 -4.45 -27.30 14.35
C SER A 143 -3.04 -27.83 14.64
N ILE A 144 -2.00 -27.13 14.16
CA ILE A 144 -0.59 -27.47 14.38
C ILE A 144 -0.12 -26.92 15.72
N ASN A 145 -0.73 -25.83 16.20
CA ASN A 145 -0.50 -25.30 17.53
C ASN A 145 -1.13 -26.24 18.55
N ILE A 146 -0.46 -27.37 18.79
CA ILE A 146 -0.62 -28.19 19.97
C ILE A 146 -0.58 -27.21 21.14
N PRO A 147 -1.58 -27.18 22.03
CA PRO A 147 -1.53 -26.29 23.18
C PRO A 147 -0.23 -26.59 23.91
N ARG A 148 0.73 -25.68 23.78
CA ARG A 148 1.87 -25.60 24.66
C ARG A 148 1.20 -25.37 25.99
N ILE A 149 1.16 -26.42 26.81
CA ILE A 149 0.68 -26.33 28.18
C ILE A 149 1.59 -25.28 28.82
N GLU A 150 1.13 -24.03 28.81
CA GLU A 150 1.68 -22.94 29.57
C GLU A 150 1.47 -23.34 31.03
N GLU A 151 2.52 -23.91 31.62
CA GLU A 151 3.07 -23.75 32.98
C GLU A 151 2.21 -23.23 34.16
N GLN A 152 0.88 -23.31 34.11
CA GLN A 152 0.02 -22.90 35.20
C GLN A 152 -1.15 -23.87 35.37
N VAL A 153 -0.84 -25.07 35.86
CA VAL A 153 -1.79 -25.79 36.70
C VAL A 153 -1.04 -26.35 37.91
N VAL A 154 -1.48 -25.87 39.07
CA VAL A 154 -1.22 -26.33 40.43
C VAL A 154 -1.02 -27.86 40.47
N ALA A 155 0.21 -28.32 40.66
CA ALA A 155 0.55 -29.74 40.62
C ALA A 155 0.58 -30.34 42.03
N ASP A 156 -0.31 -31.30 42.27
CA ASP A 156 -0.21 -32.33 43.31
C ASP A 156 1.15 -33.05 43.22
N PRO A 157 1.78 -33.45 44.35
CA PRO A 157 3.13 -34.00 44.36
C PRO A 157 3.30 -35.31 43.57
N GLU A 158 2.21 -36.02 43.26
CA GLU A 158 2.27 -37.24 42.43
C GLU A 158 2.45 -36.94 40.93
N GLU A 159 1.88 -35.85 40.39
CA GLU A 159 2.00 -35.54 38.96
C GLU A 159 3.43 -35.09 38.58
N VAL A 160 4.14 -34.42 39.49
CA VAL A 160 5.52 -33.95 39.28
C VAL A 160 6.48 -35.13 39.00
N THR A 161 6.26 -36.26 39.66
CA THR A 161 7.05 -37.49 39.42
C THR A 161 6.78 -38.06 38.03
N THR A 162 5.52 -38.06 37.58
CA THR A 162 5.15 -38.59 36.25
C THR A 162 5.65 -37.73 35.10
N ILE A 163 5.64 -36.40 35.25
CA ILE A 163 6.15 -35.46 34.25
C ILE A 163 7.67 -35.59 34.13
N SER A 164 8.36 -35.67 35.27
CA SER A 164 9.82 -35.86 35.33
C SER A 164 10.23 -37.20 34.71
N ARG A 165 9.48 -38.27 34.98
CA ARG A 165 9.67 -39.60 34.37
C ARG A 165 9.50 -39.57 32.85
N ARG A 166 8.42 -38.95 32.34
CA ARG A 166 8.19 -38.82 30.88
C ARG A 166 9.29 -38.01 30.20
N LYS A 167 9.82 -36.97 30.87
CA LYS A 167 10.94 -36.18 30.36
C LYS A 167 12.21 -37.03 30.27
N ALA A 168 12.52 -37.81 31.30
CA ALA A 168 13.67 -38.71 31.32
C ALA A 168 13.59 -39.79 30.21
N GLN A 169 12.42 -40.39 30.00
CA GLN A 169 12.19 -41.35 28.91
C GLN A 169 12.44 -40.75 27.52
N ARG A 170 12.02 -39.50 27.30
CA ARG A 170 12.32 -38.79 26.04
C ARG A 170 13.82 -38.55 25.84
N GLN A 171 14.56 -38.26 26.91
CA GLN A 171 16.02 -38.10 26.81
C GLN A 171 16.72 -39.44 26.53
N LEU A 172 16.23 -40.55 27.09
CA LEU A 172 16.75 -41.89 26.79
C LEU A 172 16.51 -42.28 25.33
N GLU A 173 15.30 -42.08 24.81
CA GLU A 173 15.02 -42.34 23.39
C GLU A 173 15.83 -41.43 22.46
N LYS A 174 16.08 -40.18 22.86
CA LYS A 174 16.98 -39.29 22.14
C LYS A 174 18.42 -39.82 22.13
N LEU A 175 18.95 -40.27 23.25
CA LEU A 175 20.29 -40.90 23.34
C LEU A 175 20.37 -42.13 22.42
N ARG A 176 19.34 -42.98 22.43
CA ARG A 176 19.23 -44.15 21.56
C ARG A 176 19.24 -43.80 20.08
N LEU A 177 18.51 -42.75 19.70
CA LEU A 177 18.48 -42.26 18.32
C LEU A 177 19.82 -41.66 17.91
N MET A 178 20.51 -40.94 18.81
CA MET A 178 21.86 -40.41 18.56
C MET A 178 22.87 -41.55 18.32
N VAL A 179 22.83 -42.60 19.15
CA VAL A 179 23.66 -43.80 18.98
C VAL A 179 23.37 -44.49 17.64
N ARG A 180 22.09 -44.62 17.26
CA ARG A 180 21.69 -45.20 15.97
C ARG A 180 22.09 -44.34 14.77
N ALA A 181 22.14 -43.02 14.94
CA ALA A 181 22.54 -42.05 13.91
C ALA A 181 24.06 -41.87 13.79
N ASN A 182 24.86 -42.52 14.64
CA ASN A 182 26.32 -42.44 14.68
C ASN A 182 26.84 -40.99 14.71
N GLU A 183 26.26 -40.16 15.60
CA GLU A 183 26.68 -38.78 15.80
C GLU A 183 28.10 -38.66 16.41
N SER A 184 28.61 -37.43 16.52
CA SER A 184 29.91 -37.15 17.14
C SER A 184 29.95 -37.61 18.61
N SER A 185 30.96 -38.42 18.96
CA SER A 185 31.17 -39.00 20.29
C SER A 185 31.19 -37.94 21.41
N ASP A 186 31.74 -36.76 21.15
CA ASP A 186 31.81 -35.66 22.13
C ASP A 186 30.41 -35.14 22.49
N LYS A 187 29.51 -35.05 21.52
CA LYS A 187 28.13 -34.61 21.74
C LYS A 187 27.31 -35.65 22.49
N MET A 188 27.57 -36.93 22.26
CA MET A 188 26.94 -38.02 23.02
C MET A 188 27.40 -38.01 24.48
N ASN A 189 28.70 -37.82 24.71
CA ASN A 189 29.28 -37.73 26.06
C ASN A 189 28.78 -36.51 26.83
N GLU A 190 28.72 -35.34 26.18
CA GLU A 190 28.20 -34.12 26.78
C GLU A 190 26.71 -34.27 27.12
N PHE A 191 25.92 -34.82 26.20
CA PHE A 191 24.49 -35.06 26.42
C PHE A 191 24.23 -36.10 27.53
N TYR A 192 25.04 -37.16 27.59
CA TYR A 192 24.96 -38.15 28.67
C TYR A 192 25.32 -37.54 30.03
N LYS A 193 26.40 -36.74 30.10
CA LYS A 193 26.83 -36.07 31.33
C LYS A 193 25.79 -35.09 31.86
N ILE A 194 25.15 -34.32 30.98
CA ILE A 194 24.12 -33.35 31.35
C ILE A 194 22.86 -34.06 31.90
N ASN A 195 22.53 -35.25 31.39
CA ASN A 195 21.29 -35.96 31.75
C ASN A 195 21.52 -37.18 32.66
N TYR A 196 22.73 -37.32 33.22
CA TYR A 196 23.16 -38.50 33.98
C TYR A 196 22.24 -38.83 35.15
N GLU A 197 21.91 -37.83 35.96
CA GLU A 197 21.09 -38.00 37.17
C GLU A 197 19.64 -38.43 36.84
N ALA A 198 19.05 -37.83 35.80
CA ALA A 198 17.69 -38.13 35.37
C ALA A 198 17.57 -39.54 34.75
N LEU A 199 18.60 -39.96 34.03
CA LEU A 199 18.66 -41.29 33.40
C LEU A 199 18.92 -42.40 34.43
N HIS A 200 19.77 -42.16 35.43
CA HIS A 200 20.00 -43.12 36.51
C HIS A 200 18.81 -43.26 37.46
N HIS A 201 18.07 -42.17 37.73
CA HIS A 201 16.82 -42.24 38.48
C HIS A 201 15.78 -43.11 37.76
N LEU A 202 15.68 -42.98 36.43
CA LEU A 202 14.81 -43.81 35.61
C LEU A 202 15.28 -45.28 35.57
N ALA A 203 16.58 -45.52 35.49
CA ALA A 203 17.17 -46.86 35.48
C ALA A 203 17.07 -47.59 36.83
N THR A 204 16.86 -46.86 37.93
CA THR A 204 16.61 -47.45 39.26
C THR A 204 15.16 -47.94 39.39
N GLU A 205 14.24 -47.35 38.63
CA GLU A 205 12.81 -47.64 38.69
C GLU A 205 12.33 -48.63 37.60
N ASP A 206 13.04 -48.74 36.48
CA ASP A 206 12.62 -49.52 35.31
C ASP A 206 13.78 -50.37 34.75
N ASP A 207 13.66 -51.70 34.90
CA ASP A 207 14.66 -52.68 34.45
C ASP A 207 14.88 -52.65 32.92
N LEU A 208 13.87 -52.23 32.14
CA LEU A 208 13.99 -52.11 30.68
C LEU A 208 14.78 -50.85 30.29
N ALA A 209 14.54 -49.74 30.99
CA ALA A 209 15.31 -48.51 30.80
C ALA A 209 16.78 -48.69 31.21
N LYS A 210 17.04 -49.49 32.25
CA LYS A 210 18.39 -49.87 32.68
C LYS A 210 19.16 -50.62 31.59
N LYS A 211 18.55 -51.63 30.97
CA LYS A 211 19.19 -52.37 29.85
C LYS A 211 19.51 -51.46 28.67
N HIS A 212 18.59 -50.56 28.30
CA HIS A 212 18.83 -49.62 27.21
C HIS A 212 19.91 -48.59 27.52
N LEU A 213 20.05 -48.21 28.80
CA LEU A 213 21.13 -47.33 29.25
C LEU A 213 22.47 -48.06 29.24
N GLU A 214 22.53 -49.31 29.72
CA GLU A 214 23.71 -50.16 29.66
C GLU A 214 24.16 -50.42 28.21
N ASP A 215 23.22 -50.66 27.28
CA ASP A 215 23.50 -50.80 25.85
C ASP A 215 24.10 -49.52 25.25
N CYS A 216 23.59 -48.35 25.64
CA CYS A 216 24.13 -47.06 25.19
C CYS A 216 25.50 -46.79 25.80
N GLU A 217 25.69 -47.06 27.10
CA GLU A 217 26.96 -46.91 27.80
C GLU A 217 28.05 -47.83 27.20
N ALA A 218 27.68 -49.07 26.88
CA ALA A 218 28.57 -50.03 26.22
C ALA A 218 29.04 -49.59 24.83
N ILE A 219 28.36 -48.65 24.18
CA ILE A 219 28.75 -48.08 22.87
C ILE A 219 29.55 -46.78 23.06
N ILE A 220 29.23 -46.00 24.11
CA ILE A 220 29.91 -44.75 24.44
C ILE A 220 31.31 -45.02 25.03
N GLN A 221 31.48 -46.03 25.90
CA GLN A 221 32.77 -46.35 26.53
C GLN A 221 33.88 -46.83 25.56
N PRO A 222 33.65 -47.75 24.58
CA PRO A 222 34.72 -48.21 23.69
C PRO A 222 35.17 -47.14 22.68
N MET A 223 34.34 -46.14 22.38
CA MET A 223 34.75 -45.02 21.51
C MET A 223 35.69 -44.01 22.19
N SER A 224 35.86 -44.08 23.51
CA SER A 224 36.84 -43.27 24.25
C SER A 224 38.24 -43.91 24.36
N ARG A 225 38.42 -45.17 23.93
CA ARG A 225 39.69 -45.91 24.06
C ARG A 225 40.44 -46.18 22.75
N ILE A 226 39.94 -45.74 21.60
CA ILE A 226 40.67 -45.90 20.32
C ILE A 226 41.35 -44.57 19.95
N VAL A 227 42.33 -44.18 20.78
CA VAL A 227 43.50 -43.41 20.33
C VAL A 227 44.73 -44.00 21.03
N PRO A 228 45.44 -44.97 20.42
CA PRO A 228 46.85 -45.14 20.70
C PRO A 228 47.65 -44.23 19.74
N THR A 229 48.50 -43.40 20.35
CA THR A 229 49.79 -42.85 19.87
C THR A 229 50.02 -42.75 18.37
#